data_AF-A0AAE0NG12-F1
#
_entry.id   AF-A0AAE0NG12-F1
#
_cell.length_a   1.000
_cell.length_b   1.000
_cell.length_c   1.000
_cell.angle_alpha   90.00
_cell.angle_beta   90.00
_cell.angle_gamma   90.00
#
_symmetry.space_group_name_H-M   'P 1'
#
loop_
_entity.id
_entity.type
_entity.pdbx_description
1 polymer ?
#
loop_
_entity_poly.entity_id
_entity_poly.type
_entity_poly.pdbx_seq_one_letter_code
_entity_poly.pdbx_strand_id
1 'polypeptide(L)'
;MSNNSPTRSRSRYLSTSRKRVFWPYDLLRHDLPNARILTYGYDTHIKHMFLGEQSNSSVYDVAWNFLVALEAERRSNPSRPVIFVAHSLGGIVVKEMLRRSSGCQLYQPHLHDIFLSTRGIVFFGIPHGGADPRGMAHKGRRKAH
;
A
#
# COMPACT_ATOMS: atom_id res chain seq x y z
N MET A 1 -67.58 -16.31 -4.67
CA MET A 1 -66.79 -17.23 -3.84
C MET A 1 -65.60 -17.68 -4.70
N SER A 2 -64.42 -17.08 -4.50
CA SER A 2 -63.24 -17.74 -3.91
C SER A 2 -62.74 -18.91 -4.81
N ASN A 3 -61.52 -18.97 -5.37
CA ASN A 3 -60.24 -18.53 -4.83
C ASN A 3 -59.10 -18.63 -5.89
N ASN A 4 -58.14 -17.70 -5.78
CA ASN A 4 -56.67 -17.83 -5.94
C ASN A 4 -55.95 -18.26 -7.25
N SER A 5 -55.34 -17.24 -7.88
CA SER A 5 -53.98 -17.18 -8.48
C SER A 5 -52.88 -17.78 -7.55
N PRO A 6 -51.63 -18.09 -7.99
CA PRO A 6 -50.95 -17.49 -9.14
C PRO A 6 -50.12 -18.42 -10.04
N THR A 7 -49.98 -17.99 -11.28
CA THR A 7 -48.91 -18.40 -12.20
C THR A 7 -47.56 -18.20 -11.54
N ARG A 8 -46.85 -19.31 -11.33
CA ARG A 8 -45.52 -19.38 -10.71
C ARG A 8 -44.50 -18.73 -11.67
N SER A 9 -44.38 -17.41 -11.59
CA SER A 9 -43.27 -16.67 -12.18
C SER A 9 -41.99 -17.22 -11.56
N ARG A 10 -41.24 -18.00 -12.36
CA ARG A 10 -39.85 -18.37 -12.04
C ARG A 10 -39.05 -17.06 -12.03
N SER A 11 -38.96 -16.45 -10.86
CA SER A 11 -37.96 -15.42 -10.56
C SER A 11 -36.60 -16.01 -10.90
N ARG A 12 -36.08 -15.60 -12.05
CA ARG A 12 -34.72 -15.87 -12.47
C ARG A 12 -33.88 -15.06 -11.49
N TYR A 13 -33.39 -15.70 -10.43
CA TYR A 13 -32.31 -15.16 -9.63
C TYR A 13 -31.14 -14.94 -10.60
N LEU A 14 -31.05 -13.74 -11.17
CA LEU A 14 -29.87 -13.26 -11.84
C LEU A 14 -28.81 -13.21 -10.75
N SER A 15 -28.06 -14.31 -10.66
CA SER A 15 -26.79 -14.33 -9.98
C SER A 15 -25.94 -13.24 -10.64
N THR A 16 -25.98 -12.05 -10.08
CA THR A 16 -24.99 -11.02 -10.35
C THR A 16 -23.68 -11.60 -9.85
N SER A 17 -22.98 -12.29 -10.75
CA SER A 17 -21.58 -12.64 -10.60
C SER A 17 -20.88 -11.39 -10.09
N ARG A 18 -20.47 -11.39 -8.81
CA ARG A 18 -19.67 -10.31 -8.24
C ARG A 18 -18.33 -10.36 -8.94
N LYS A 19 -18.20 -9.63 -10.06
CA LYS A 19 -16.92 -9.42 -10.73
C LYS A 19 -15.97 -8.90 -9.67
N ARG A 20 -14.90 -9.66 -9.39
CA ARG A 20 -13.85 -9.20 -8.50
C ARG A 20 -13.18 -8.03 -9.20
N VAL A 21 -13.31 -6.85 -8.64
CA VAL A 21 -12.69 -5.62 -9.15
C VAL A 21 -11.29 -5.56 -8.58
N PHE A 22 -10.27 -5.63 -9.43
CA PHE A 22 -8.92 -5.27 -9.05
C PHE A 22 -8.78 -3.75 -9.18
N TRP A 23 -9.12 -3.04 -8.12
CA TRP A 23 -9.28 -1.59 -8.10
C TRP A 23 -8.13 -0.78 -8.74
N PRO A 24 -6.83 -1.14 -8.61
CA PRO A 24 -5.77 -0.33 -9.22
C PRO A 24 -5.83 -0.39 -10.73
N TYR A 25 -6.26 -1.50 -11.30
CA TYR A 25 -6.31 -1.69 -12.74
C TYR A 25 -7.67 -1.31 -13.30
N ASP A 26 -8.74 -1.76 -12.66
CA ASP A 26 -10.10 -1.63 -13.19
C ASP A 26 -10.68 -0.23 -12.98
N LEU A 27 -10.30 0.47 -11.91
CA LEU A 27 -10.82 1.82 -11.61
C LEU A 27 -9.81 2.90 -12.01
N LEU A 28 -8.54 2.75 -11.63
CA LEU A 28 -7.53 3.79 -11.84
C LEU A 28 -7.24 4.06 -13.32
N ARG A 29 -7.43 3.07 -14.21
CA ARG A 29 -7.22 3.26 -15.65
C ARG A 29 -8.19 4.26 -16.29
N HIS A 30 -9.41 4.35 -15.77
CA HIS A 30 -10.39 5.30 -16.28
C HIS A 30 -10.08 6.72 -15.83
N ASP A 31 -9.67 6.89 -14.57
CA ASP A 31 -9.38 8.21 -14.01
C ASP A 31 -7.98 8.74 -14.40
N LEU A 32 -7.02 7.83 -14.63
CA LEU A 32 -5.63 8.13 -14.96
C LEU A 32 -5.16 7.30 -16.17
N PRO A 33 -5.61 7.60 -17.39
CA PRO A 33 -5.33 6.79 -18.58
C PRO A 33 -3.83 6.71 -18.94
N ASN A 34 -3.03 7.69 -18.48
CA ASN A 34 -1.59 7.73 -18.70
C ASN A 34 -0.76 7.16 -17.53
N ALA A 35 -1.42 6.66 -16.48
CA ALA A 35 -0.73 6.08 -15.32
C ALA A 35 -0.27 4.65 -15.63
N ARG A 36 0.98 4.35 -15.25
CA ARG A 36 1.55 3.01 -15.31
C ARG A 36 1.49 2.38 -13.92
N ILE A 37 0.90 1.20 -13.83
CA ILE A 37 0.82 0.42 -12.59
C ILE A 37 1.97 -0.58 -12.59
N LEU A 38 2.81 -0.52 -11.55
CA LEU A 38 3.92 -1.44 -11.34
C LEU A 38 3.69 -2.19 -10.03
N THR A 39 4.11 -3.45 -10.00
CA THR A 39 4.11 -4.27 -8.78
C THR A 39 5.54 -4.70 -8.51
N TYR A 40 5.99 -4.55 -7.27
CA TYR A 40 7.30 -5.03 -6.84
C TYR A 40 7.12 -6.20 -5.87
N GLY A 41 7.62 -7.36 -6.26
CA GLY A 41 7.63 -8.56 -5.42
C GLY A 41 8.98 -8.72 -4.73
N TYR A 42 8.95 -9.11 -3.46
CA TYR A 42 10.13 -9.43 -2.67
C TYR A 42 9.81 -10.58 -1.71
N ASP A 43 10.85 -11.23 -1.20
CA ASP A 43 10.68 -12.33 -0.26
C ASP A 43 10.01 -11.84 1.04
N THR A 44 8.82 -12.35 1.33
CA THR A 44 8.04 -11.94 2.52
C THR A 44 8.51 -12.61 3.82
N HIS A 45 9.47 -13.55 3.74
CA HIS A 45 10.09 -14.21 4.89
C HIS A 45 11.04 -13.31 5.69
N ILE A 46 11.17 -12.02 5.34
CA ILE A 46 11.86 -10.97 6.13
C ILE A 46 11.20 -10.76 7.52
N LYS A 47 10.05 -11.40 7.78
CA LYS A 47 9.30 -11.36 9.06
C LYS A 47 10.11 -11.73 10.30
N HIS A 48 11.27 -12.38 10.19
CA HIS A 48 12.03 -12.79 11.37
C HIS A 48 12.79 -11.66 12.09
N MET A 49 12.88 -10.43 11.56
CA MET A 49 13.47 -9.32 12.31
C MET A 49 12.65 -8.92 13.55
N PHE A 50 11.33 -9.17 13.57
CA PHE A 50 10.48 -8.92 14.73
C PHE A 50 10.37 -10.11 15.70
N LEU A 51 10.87 -11.30 15.32
CA LEU A 51 10.70 -12.55 16.06
C LEU A 51 12.00 -13.37 16.26
N GLY A 52 13.16 -12.83 15.89
CA GLY A 52 14.46 -13.32 16.38
C GLY A 52 15.12 -14.47 15.63
N GLU A 53 14.97 -14.60 14.30
CA GLU A 53 15.73 -15.62 13.55
C GLU A 53 16.28 -15.14 12.20
N GLN A 54 17.41 -15.72 11.80
CA GLN A 54 18.24 -15.22 10.71
C GLN A 54 17.69 -15.62 9.33
N SER A 55 17.14 -14.66 8.57
CA SER A 55 16.97 -14.77 7.12
C SER A 55 17.93 -13.79 6.42
N ASN A 56 18.67 -14.28 5.42
CA ASN A 56 19.82 -13.66 4.73
C ASN A 56 19.56 -12.37 3.91
N SER A 57 18.39 -11.75 4.02
CA SER A 57 18.12 -10.48 3.33
C SER A 57 17.39 -9.53 4.26
N SER A 58 18.08 -8.47 4.65
CA SER A 58 17.52 -7.45 5.52
C SER A 58 16.50 -6.59 4.77
N VAL A 59 15.59 -5.95 5.51
CA VAL A 59 14.72 -4.89 4.98
C VAL A 59 15.54 -3.84 4.21
N TYR A 60 16.77 -3.60 4.68
CA TYR A 60 17.76 -2.73 4.05
C TYR A 60 18.15 -3.16 2.63
N ASP A 61 18.37 -4.46 2.42
CA ASP A 61 18.78 -5.01 1.13
C ASP A 61 17.62 -4.97 0.15
N VAL A 62 16.42 -5.33 0.62
CA VAL A 62 15.20 -5.26 -0.19
C VAL A 62 14.88 -3.82 -0.58
N ALA A 63 15.02 -2.86 0.33
CA ALA A 63 14.84 -1.45 0.03
C ALA A 63 15.84 -0.94 -1.01
N TRP A 64 17.10 -1.38 -0.95
CA TRP A 64 18.10 -1.03 -1.95
C TRP A 64 17.80 -1.63 -3.32
N ASN A 65 17.50 -2.93 -3.37
CA ASN A 65 17.16 -3.60 -4.61
C ASN A 65 15.90 -3.00 -5.24
N PHE A 66 14.93 -2.61 -4.42
CA PHE A 66 13.74 -1.90 -4.90
C PHE A 66 14.09 -0.54 -5.51
N LEU A 67 14.96 0.25 -4.85
CA LEU A 67 15.40 1.54 -5.36
C LEU A 67 16.05 1.42 -6.74
N VAL A 68 17.02 0.49 -6.87
CA VAL A 68 17.75 0.28 -8.12
C VAL A 68 16.84 -0.25 -9.23
N ALA A 69 15.96 -1.20 -8.92
CA ALA A 69 15.00 -1.73 -9.89
C ALA A 69 14.01 -0.65 -10.36
N LEU A 70 13.53 0.20 -9.45
CA LEU A 70 12.62 1.28 -9.77
C LEU A 70 13.28 2.36 -10.62
N GLU A 71 14.53 2.73 -10.31
CA GLU A 71 15.30 3.65 -11.16
C GLU A 71 15.47 3.09 -12.57
N ALA A 72 15.89 1.83 -12.70
CA ALA A 72 16.11 1.19 -14.00
C ALA A 72 14.83 1.21 -14.87
N GLU A 73 13.69 0.88 -14.27
CA GLU A 73 12.37 0.89 -14.93
C GLU A 73 11.90 2.30 -15.34
N ARG A 74 12.54 3.35 -14.81
CA ARG A 74 12.15 4.75 -14.99
C ARG A 74 13.20 5.60 -15.71
N ARG A 75 14.31 5.03 -16.15
CA ARG A 75 15.38 5.75 -16.88
C ARG A 75 14.89 6.56 -18.06
N SER A 76 13.86 6.09 -18.77
CA SER A 76 13.28 6.82 -19.91
C SER A 76 12.47 8.06 -19.50
N ASN A 77 11.98 8.12 -18.25
CA ASN A 77 11.11 9.16 -17.74
C ASN A 77 11.34 9.39 -16.22
N PRO A 78 12.54 9.85 -15.79
CA PRO A 78 12.92 9.90 -14.38
C PRO A 78 12.05 10.87 -13.56
N SER A 79 11.56 11.95 -14.17
CA SER A 79 10.74 12.98 -13.53
C SER A 79 9.25 12.62 -13.39
N ARG A 80 8.79 11.49 -13.96
CA ARG A 80 7.37 11.11 -13.94
C ARG A 80 6.86 10.93 -12.51
N PRO A 81 5.78 11.59 -12.06
CA PRO A 81 5.29 11.43 -10.69
C PRO A 81 5.05 9.98 -10.25
N VAL A 82 5.41 9.65 -9.00
CA VAL A 82 5.24 8.32 -8.39
C VAL A 82 4.36 8.42 -7.14
N ILE A 83 3.40 7.50 -7.02
CA ILE A 83 2.64 7.26 -5.81
C ILE A 83 2.86 5.81 -5.39
N PHE A 84 3.24 5.59 -4.14
CA PHE A 84 3.42 4.26 -3.60
C PHE A 84 2.16 3.80 -2.87
N VAL A 85 1.80 2.54 -3.07
CA VAL A 85 0.73 1.87 -2.34
C VAL A 85 1.36 0.67 -1.65
N ALA A 86 1.46 0.71 -0.33
CA ALA A 86 2.24 -0.25 0.43
C ALA A 86 1.45 -0.81 1.62
N HIS A 87 1.58 -2.11 1.86
CA HIS A 87 0.92 -2.81 2.96
C HIS A 87 1.93 -3.44 3.91
N SER A 88 1.71 -3.34 5.23
CA SER A 88 2.50 -3.96 6.28
C SER A 88 4.02 -3.70 6.11
N LEU A 89 4.84 -4.74 6.00
CA LEU A 89 6.29 -4.65 5.77
C LEU A 89 6.66 -3.81 4.55
N GLY A 90 5.84 -3.82 3.50
CA GLY A 90 6.13 -3.09 2.27
C GLY A 90 6.26 -1.59 2.49
N GLY A 91 5.57 -1.01 3.46
CA GLY A 91 5.74 0.42 3.72
C GLY A 91 7.00 0.75 4.52
N ILE A 92 7.55 -0.20 5.29
CA ILE A 92 8.88 -0.05 5.90
C ILE A 92 9.93 -0.06 4.78
N VAL A 93 9.82 -0.99 3.83
CA VAL A 93 10.68 -1.07 2.65
C VAL A 93 10.63 0.24 1.86
N VAL A 94 9.43 0.78 1.57
CA VAL A 94 9.28 2.07 0.85
C VAL A 94 9.92 3.22 1.62
N LYS A 95 9.72 3.30 2.94
CA LYS A 95 10.31 4.37 3.76
C LYS A 95 11.84 4.32 3.74
N GLU A 96 12.42 3.13 3.93
CA GLU A 96 13.87 2.96 3.89
C GLU A 96 14.44 3.25 2.50
N MET A 97 13.75 2.81 1.44
CA MET A 97 14.12 3.10 0.05
C MET A 97 14.16 4.62 -0.21
N LEU A 98 13.13 5.36 0.22
CA LEU A 98 13.09 6.82 0.07
C LEU A 98 14.15 7.53 0.90
N ARG A 99 14.42 7.07 2.13
CA ARG A 99 15.51 7.60 2.97
C ARG A 99 16.88 7.44 2.31
N ARG A 100 17.12 6.31 1.63
CA ARG A 100 18.35 6.09 0.86
C ARG A 100 18.41 6.99 -0.37
N SER A 101 17.33 7.03 -1.14
CA SER A 101 17.20 7.90 -2.33
C SER A 101 17.44 9.38 -1.99
N SER A 102 16.93 9.89 -0.86
CA SER A 102 17.18 11.27 -0.44
C SER A 102 18.66 11.54 -0.15
N GLY A 103 19.40 10.55 0.37
CA GLY A 103 20.83 10.66 0.65
C GLY A 103 21.75 10.55 -0.57
N CYS A 104 21.24 10.10 -1.72
CA CYS A 104 22.02 9.90 -2.95
C CYS A 104 22.33 11.20 -3.72
N GLN A 105 21.87 12.37 -3.26
CA GLN A 105 21.93 13.63 -4.01
C GLN A 105 23.32 13.98 -4.58
N LEU A 106 24.39 13.75 -3.82
CA LEU A 106 25.75 14.17 -4.21
C LEU A 106 26.49 13.16 -5.08
N TYR A 107 26.21 11.86 -4.93
CA TYR A 107 27.00 10.79 -5.56
C TYR A 107 26.24 10.00 -6.62
N GLN A 108 24.90 9.94 -6.52
CA GLN A 108 24.03 9.14 -7.39
C GLN A 108 22.72 9.91 -7.69
N PRO A 109 22.78 11.01 -8.45
CA PRO A 109 21.61 11.87 -8.69
C PRO A 109 20.43 11.14 -9.36
N HIS A 110 20.70 10.16 -10.21
CA HIS A 110 19.67 9.31 -10.83
C HIS A 110 18.84 8.52 -9.79
N LEU A 111 19.45 8.09 -8.67
CA LEU A 111 18.71 7.46 -7.57
C LEU A 111 17.95 8.50 -6.75
N HIS A 112 18.46 9.74 -6.66
CA HIS A 112 17.80 10.84 -5.97
C HIS A 112 16.52 11.31 -6.67
N ASP A 113 16.45 11.18 -8.00
CA ASP A 113 15.25 11.51 -8.78
C ASP A 113 14.01 10.71 -8.35
N ILE A 114 14.19 9.51 -7.79
CA ILE A 114 13.09 8.73 -7.21
C ILE A 114 12.45 9.48 -6.04
N PHE A 115 13.25 10.04 -5.14
CA PHE A 115 12.75 10.85 -4.02
C PHE A 115 12.03 12.10 -4.55
N LEU A 116 12.63 12.83 -5.51
CA LEU A 116 12.05 14.05 -6.08
C LEU A 116 10.74 13.81 -6.85
N SER A 117 10.64 12.66 -7.53
CA SER A 117 9.44 12.30 -8.30
C SER A 117 8.31 11.71 -7.42
N THR A 118 8.58 11.40 -6.15
CA THR A 118 7.58 10.83 -5.23
C THR A 118 6.60 11.90 -4.76
N ARG A 119 5.31 11.70 -5.01
CA ARG A 119 4.24 12.64 -4.63
C ARG A 119 3.42 12.19 -3.43
N GLY A 120 3.46 10.91 -3.08
CA GLY A 120 2.73 10.41 -1.94
C GLY A 120 2.92 8.92 -1.71
N ILE A 121 2.54 8.49 -0.51
CA ILE A 121 2.54 7.09 -0.10
C ILE A 121 1.23 6.80 0.62
N VAL A 122 0.55 5.74 0.22
CA VAL A 122 -0.64 5.21 0.87
C VAL A 122 -0.24 3.95 1.64
N PHE A 123 -0.40 3.98 2.96
CA PHE A 123 -0.05 2.87 3.84
C PHE A 123 -1.30 2.11 4.29
N PHE A 124 -1.23 0.77 4.26
CA PHE A 124 -2.25 -0.12 4.81
C PHE A 124 -1.62 -1.05 5.85
N GLY A 125 -2.19 -1.14 7.06
CA GLY A 125 -1.78 -2.15 8.05
C GLY A 125 -0.34 -1.99 8.59
N ILE A 126 0.18 -0.77 8.64
CA ILE A 126 1.48 -0.48 9.26
C ILE A 126 1.21 0.05 10.66
N PRO A 127 1.81 -0.52 11.72
CA PRO A 127 1.76 0.10 13.03
C PRO A 127 2.52 1.42 12.96
N HIS A 128 1.78 2.52 12.84
CA HIS A 128 2.33 3.86 13.02
C HIS A 128 2.54 4.05 14.53
N GLY A 129 3.78 3.90 15.00
CA GLY A 129 4.13 4.33 16.35
C GLY A 129 3.97 5.84 16.45
N GLY A 130 2.96 6.30 17.19
CA GLY A 130 2.79 7.71 17.55
C GLY A 130 1.43 8.33 17.24
N ALA A 131 0.39 7.88 17.93
CA ALA A 131 -0.56 8.73 18.67
C ALA A 131 -1.60 7.80 19.29
N ASP A 132 -1.45 7.50 20.58
CA ASP A 132 -2.55 6.95 21.37
C ASP A 132 -3.64 8.04 21.48
N PRO A 133 -4.86 7.83 20.99
CA PRO A 133 -5.97 8.76 21.27
C PRO A 133 -6.51 8.57 22.70
N ARG A 134 -6.00 7.60 23.48
CA ARG A 134 -6.48 7.31 24.84
C ARG A 134 -5.78 8.12 25.93
N GLY A 135 -5.17 9.24 25.58
CA GLY A 135 -4.59 10.19 26.53
C GLY A 135 -5.58 11.10 27.27
N MET A 136 -6.89 11.10 26.96
CA MET A 136 -7.85 11.96 27.67
C MET A 136 -9.22 11.30 27.84
N ALA A 137 -9.31 10.32 28.74
CA ALA A 137 -10.58 9.97 29.38
C ALA A 137 -10.55 10.51 30.81
N HIS A 138 -10.83 11.80 30.95
CA HIS A 138 -11.12 12.41 32.23
C HIS A 138 -12.43 11.80 32.76
N LYS A 139 -12.35 10.79 33.63
CA LYS A 139 -13.51 10.31 34.39
C LYS A 139 -13.31 10.65 35.85
N GLY A 140 -13.88 11.80 36.23
CA GLY A 140 -13.96 12.26 37.60
C GLY A 140 -14.58 11.19 38.49
N ARG A 141 -13.88 10.83 39.56
CA ARG A 141 -14.47 10.13 40.70
C ARG A 141 -15.24 11.17 41.51
N ARG A 142 -16.57 11.15 41.39
CA ARG A 142 -17.45 11.77 42.39
C ARG A 142 -17.27 11.02 43.71
N LYS A 143 -17.01 11.76 44.78
CA LYS A 143 -17.23 11.31 46.15
C LYS A 143 -18.73 11.22 46.40
N ALA A 144 -19.16 10.19 47.12
CA ALA A 144 -20.42 10.19 47.85
C ALA A 144 -20.27 9.25 49.07
N HIS A 145 -20.48 9.86 50.24
CA HIS A 145 -20.69 9.34 51.59
C HIS A 145 -19.73 8.30 52.17
#